data_AF-A0A851D2Z0-F1
#
_entry.id   AF-A0A851D2Z0-F1
#
_cell.length_a   1.000
_cell.length_b   1.000
_cell.length_c   1.000
_cell.angle_alpha   90.00
_cell.angle_beta   90.00
_cell.angle_gamma   90.00
#
_symmetry.space_group_name_H-M   'P 1'
#
loop_
_entity.id
_entity.type
_entity.pdbx_description
1 polymer ?
#
loop_
_entity_poly.entity_id
_entity_poly.type
_entity_poly.pdbx_seq_one_letter_code
_entity_poly.pdbx_strand_id
1 'polypeptide(L)'
;CLKQYVELLIKEGLETAISCPDAACPKRGHLQENEIECMVASEIMQRYKKLQFEREVLLDPCRTWCPSSTCQAVCQLQESSPHDPQLVQCKACDIEFCSACKSNWHPGQGCQENMPISFLPGETSSGFKMEEDDAPIKRCPKCKVYIERDEGCAQMMCKNCKHAFCWYCLESLD
;
A
#
# COMPACT_ATOMS: atom_id res chain seq x y z
N CYS A 1 19.65 12.69 -18.19
CA CYS A 1 19.63 12.40 -16.73
C CYS A 1 18.24 12.55 -16.12
N LEU A 2 17.67 13.77 -15.98
CA LEU A 2 16.38 13.95 -15.29
C LEU A 2 15.23 13.15 -15.92
N LYS A 3 15.11 13.13 -17.25
CA LYS A 3 14.11 12.30 -17.96
C LYS A 3 14.21 10.81 -17.62
N GLN A 4 15.42 10.26 -17.69
CA GLN A 4 15.66 8.84 -17.38
C GLN A 4 15.37 8.52 -15.91
N TYR A 5 15.70 9.44 -15.00
CA TYR A 5 15.37 9.31 -13.58
C TYR A 5 13.85 9.27 -13.34
N VAL A 6 13.10 10.20 -13.94
CA VAL A 6 11.63 10.23 -13.88
C VAL A 6 11.03 8.94 -14.45
N GLU A 7 11.47 8.51 -15.63
CA GLU A 7 10.99 7.28 -16.26
C GLU A 7 11.28 6.03 -15.41
N LEU A 8 12.47 5.97 -14.79
CA LEU A 8 12.85 4.86 -13.92
C LEU A 8 11.93 4.79 -12.69
N LEU A 9 11.74 5.91 -11.99
CA LEU A 9 10.89 5.95 -10.80
C LEU A 9 9.44 5.57 -11.10
N ILE A 10 8.89 6.04 -12.23
CA ILE A 10 7.53 5.68 -12.65
C ILE A 10 7.44 4.18 -13.01
N LYS A 11 8.49 3.62 -13.61
CA LYS A 11 8.54 2.18 -13.92
C LYS A 11 8.58 1.34 -12.64
N GLU A 12 9.45 1.71 -11.70
CA GLU A 12 9.60 1.03 -10.40
C GLU A 12 8.34 1.17 -9.53
N GLY A 13 7.64 2.30 -9.61
CA GLY A 13 6.36 2.51 -8.91
C GLY A 13 6.46 2.60 -7.40
N LEU A 14 7.68 2.75 -6.86
CA LEU A 14 7.94 2.80 -5.41
C LEU A 14 7.46 4.11 -4.78
N GLU A 15 7.43 5.20 -5.56
CA GLU A 15 7.04 6.53 -5.10
C GLU A 15 6.19 7.26 -6.17
N THR A 16 5.07 7.86 -5.76
CA THR A 16 4.22 8.68 -6.64
C THR A 16 4.63 10.15 -6.65
N ALA A 17 5.38 10.61 -5.66
CA ALA A 17 5.90 11.97 -5.57
C ALA A 17 7.36 11.98 -6.02
N ILE A 18 7.64 12.50 -7.21
CA ILE A 18 9.00 12.50 -7.77
C ILE A 18 9.76 13.69 -7.22
N SER A 19 10.74 13.41 -6.36
CA SER A 19 11.56 14.43 -5.72
C SER A 19 12.76 14.81 -6.58
N CYS A 20 13.39 15.94 -6.28
CA CYS A 20 14.63 16.35 -6.91
C CYS A 20 15.71 15.25 -6.73
N PRO A 21 16.38 14.79 -7.79
CA PRO A 21 17.39 13.74 -7.71
C PRO A 21 18.67 14.18 -6.97
N ASP A 22 18.87 15.49 -6.77
CA ASP A 22 20.02 16.02 -6.05
C ASP A 22 19.78 15.95 -4.53
N ALA A 23 20.56 15.10 -3.85
CA ALA A 23 20.50 14.92 -2.40
C ALA A 23 20.90 16.18 -1.62
N ALA A 24 21.70 17.08 -2.22
CA ALA A 24 22.12 18.35 -1.64
C ALA A 24 21.15 19.50 -1.97
N CYS A 25 20.04 19.22 -2.68
CA CYS A 25 19.08 20.25 -3.04
C CYS A 25 18.43 20.85 -1.79
N PRO A 26 18.64 22.16 -1.50
CA PRO A 26 18.17 22.77 -0.26
C PRO A 26 16.65 22.85 -0.18
N LYS A 27 15.97 22.82 -1.35
CA LYS A 27 14.51 22.93 -1.44
C LYS A 27 13.80 21.57 -1.45
N ARG A 28 14.51 20.46 -1.65
CA ARG A 28 13.95 19.10 -1.83
C ARG A 28 12.64 19.11 -2.63
N GLY A 29 12.64 19.83 -3.75
CA GLY A 29 11.43 20.10 -4.52
C GLY A 29 10.84 18.82 -5.14
N HIS A 30 9.54 18.86 -5.44
CA HIS A 30 8.84 17.82 -6.18
C HIS A 30 8.48 18.30 -7.58
N LEU A 31 8.60 17.41 -8.56
CA LEU A 31 8.16 17.66 -9.92
C LEU A 31 6.62 17.66 -9.99
N GLN A 32 6.08 18.64 -10.69
CA GLN A 32 4.65 18.78 -10.96
C GLN A 32 4.22 17.86 -12.11
N GLU A 33 2.91 17.56 -12.19
CA GLU A 33 2.37 16.68 -13.22
C GLU A 33 2.69 17.16 -14.64
N ASN A 34 2.55 18.47 -14.90
CA ASN A 34 2.83 19.08 -16.20
C ASN A 34 4.33 19.01 -16.58
N GLU A 35 5.22 19.06 -15.60
CA GLU A 35 6.67 18.92 -15.83
C GLU A 35 7.00 17.48 -16.22
N ILE A 36 6.39 16.50 -15.52
CA ILE A 36 6.54 15.07 -15.81
C ILE A 36 6.00 14.76 -17.21
N GLU A 37 4.81 15.25 -17.55
CA GLU A 37 4.15 15.03 -18.85
C GLU A 37 5.00 15.51 -20.03
N CYS A 38 5.71 16.64 -19.88
CA CYS A 38 6.61 17.15 -20.91
C CYS A 38 7.89 16.30 -21.06
N MET A 39 8.23 15.49 -20.06
CA MET A 39 9.48 14.73 -20.02
C MET A 39 9.32 13.28 -20.48
N VAL A 40 8.16 12.66 -20.23
CA VAL A 40 7.93 11.23 -20.48
C VAL A 40 7.00 10.97 -21.67
N ALA A 41 7.04 9.75 -22.21
CA ALA A 41 6.07 9.32 -23.22
C ALA A 41 4.68 9.14 -22.59
N SER A 42 3.62 9.25 -23.41
CA SER A 42 2.23 9.12 -22.96
C SER A 42 1.94 7.81 -22.21
N GLU A 43 2.58 6.71 -22.60
CA GLU A 43 2.44 5.42 -21.91
C GLU A 43 3.01 5.44 -20.47
N ILE A 44 4.17 6.07 -20.29
CA ILE A 44 4.77 6.26 -18.97
C ILE A 44 3.92 7.24 -18.15
N MET A 45 3.39 8.29 -18.77
CA MET A 45 2.49 9.23 -18.12
C MET A 45 1.18 8.56 -17.64
N GLN A 46 0.60 7.68 -18.44
CA GLN A 46 -0.57 6.90 -18.06
C GLN A 46 -0.28 6.01 -16.85
N ARG A 47 0.91 5.38 -16.82
CA ARG A 47 1.36 4.61 -15.66
C ARG A 47 1.49 5.49 -14.41
N TYR A 48 2.06 6.69 -14.54
CA TYR A 48 2.18 7.64 -13.44
C TYR A 48 0.82 8.02 -12.85
N LYS A 49 -0.15 8.37 -13.71
CA LYS A 49 -1.52 8.69 -13.31
C LYS A 49 -2.21 7.50 -12.63
N LYS A 50 -1.98 6.28 -13.13
CA LYS A 50 -2.49 5.05 -12.49
C LYS A 50 -1.93 4.88 -11.08
N LEU A 51 -0.62 5.03 -10.90
CA LEU A 51 0.03 4.92 -9.59
C LEU A 51 -0.47 5.99 -8.60
N GLN A 52 -0.68 7.23 -9.06
CA GLN A 52 -1.29 8.28 -8.24
C GLN A 52 -2.70 7.89 -7.78
N PHE A 53 -3.55 7.46 -8.70
CA PHE A 53 -4.91 7.03 -8.38
C PHE A 53 -4.94 5.84 -7.41
N GLU A 54 -4.07 4.85 -7.61
CA GLU A 54 -3.92 3.72 -6.69
C GLU A 54 -3.57 4.16 -5.28
N ARG A 55 -2.65 5.11 -5.15
CA ARG A 55 -2.30 5.71 -3.86
C ARG A 55 -3.46 6.47 -3.24
N GLU A 56 -4.18 7.29 -4.00
CA GLU A 56 -5.34 8.03 -3.49
C GLU A 56 -6.39 7.09 -2.93
N VAL A 57 -6.70 5.99 -3.63
CA VAL A 57 -7.64 4.98 -3.17
C VAL A 57 -7.15 4.27 -1.91
N LEU A 58 -5.84 4.02 -1.76
CA LEU A 58 -5.27 3.42 -0.55
C LEU A 58 -5.29 4.36 0.66
N LEU A 59 -5.24 5.68 0.43
CA LEU A 59 -5.25 6.68 1.49
C LEU A 59 -6.67 7.11 1.89
N ASP A 60 -7.66 6.89 1.03
CA ASP A 60 -9.07 7.19 1.30
C ASP A 60 -9.73 6.05 2.09
N PRO A 61 -10.09 6.25 3.38
CA PRO A 61 -10.72 5.21 4.20
C PRO A 61 -12.11 4.82 3.70
N CYS A 62 -12.73 5.62 2.84
CA CYS A 62 -14.05 5.37 2.27
C CYS A 62 -13.97 4.65 0.93
N ARG A 63 -12.79 4.22 0.48
CA ARG A 63 -12.60 3.53 -0.79
C ARG A 63 -11.87 2.21 -0.62
N THR A 64 -12.17 1.28 -1.50
CA THR A 64 -11.48 0.01 -1.50
C THR A 64 -11.44 -0.67 -2.86
N TRP A 65 -10.37 -1.42 -3.12
CA TRP A 65 -10.23 -2.21 -4.34
C TRP A 65 -11.07 -3.48 -4.29
N CYS A 66 -11.70 -3.79 -5.41
CA CYS A 66 -12.30 -5.09 -5.65
C CYS A 66 -11.21 -6.19 -5.60
N PRO A 67 -11.38 -7.27 -4.83
CA PRO A 67 -10.39 -8.35 -4.74
C PRO A 67 -10.24 -9.17 -6.02
N SER A 68 -11.16 -9.06 -6.97
CA SER A 68 -11.03 -9.73 -8.26
C SER A 68 -9.86 -9.14 -9.06
N SER A 69 -8.90 -10.00 -9.39
CA SER A 69 -7.68 -9.66 -10.13
C SER A 69 -7.96 -9.12 -11.54
N THR A 70 -9.13 -9.44 -12.11
CA THR A 70 -9.54 -8.99 -13.45
C THR A 70 -10.43 -7.76 -13.42
N CYS A 71 -10.99 -7.37 -12.28
CA CYS A 71 -11.96 -6.29 -12.18
C CYS A 71 -11.29 -4.92 -12.05
N GLN A 72 -10.35 -4.77 -11.12
CA GLN A 72 -9.67 -3.48 -10.84
C GLN A 72 -10.66 -2.32 -10.59
N ALA A 73 -11.87 -2.60 -10.10
CA ALA A 73 -12.83 -1.55 -9.76
C ALA A 73 -12.59 -1.03 -8.34
N VAL A 74 -12.81 0.27 -8.14
CA VAL A 74 -12.83 0.90 -6.83
C VAL A 74 -14.27 0.94 -6.33
N CYS A 75 -14.49 0.39 -5.14
CA CYS A 75 -15.77 0.35 -4.46
C CYS A 75 -15.78 1.40 -3.34
N GLN A 76 -16.95 2.01 -3.10
CA GLN A 76 -17.16 2.93 -1.99
C GLN A 76 -17.58 2.17 -0.74
N LEU A 77 -17.03 2.58 0.39
CA LEU A 77 -17.40 2.16 1.74
C LEU A 77 -18.27 3.24 2.37
N GLN A 78 -19.10 2.87 3.34
CA GLN A 78 -19.80 3.88 4.13
C GLN A 78 -18.86 4.41 5.21
N GLU A 79 -18.94 5.70 5.52
CA GLU A 79 -18.30 6.30 6.70
C GLU A 79 -18.87 5.66 7.98
N SER A 80 -18.26 4.55 8.38
CA SER A 80 -18.46 3.90 9.68
C SER A 80 -17.13 3.89 10.42
N SER A 81 -17.16 3.47 11.69
CA SER A 81 -15.94 3.27 12.47
C SER A 81 -14.90 2.47 11.67
N PRO A 82 -13.63 2.91 11.61
CA PRO A 82 -12.58 2.38 10.71
C PRO A 82 -12.14 0.92 10.97
N HIS A 83 -12.90 0.20 11.79
CA HIS A 83 -12.58 -1.14 12.27
C HIS A 83 -13.73 -2.15 12.15
N ASP A 84 -14.92 -1.71 11.72
CA ASP A 84 -16.04 -2.63 11.55
C ASP A 84 -16.03 -3.22 10.14
N PRO A 85 -15.97 -4.55 9.96
CA PRO A 85 -16.06 -5.16 8.65
C PRO A 85 -17.41 -4.85 8.00
N GLN A 86 -17.36 -4.31 6.78
CA GLN A 86 -18.54 -3.98 5.99
C GLN A 86 -18.68 -4.90 4.79
N LEU A 87 -19.94 -5.20 4.43
CA LEU A 87 -20.26 -5.83 3.17
C LEU A 87 -20.02 -4.82 2.04
N VAL A 88 -19.22 -5.22 1.06
CA VAL A 88 -18.96 -4.44 -0.14
C VAL A 88 -19.43 -5.24 -1.34
N GLN A 89 -20.28 -4.63 -2.17
CA GLN A 89 -20.70 -5.19 -3.44
C GLN A 89 -20.05 -4.41 -4.59
N CYS A 90 -19.23 -5.10 -5.37
CA CYS A 90 -18.59 -4.49 -6.54
C CYS A 90 -19.61 -4.26 -7.66
N LYS A 91 -19.82 -3.01 -8.10
CA LYS A 91 -20.77 -2.69 -9.19
C LYS A 91 -20.30 -3.08 -10.60
N ALA A 92 -19.05 -3.52 -10.74
CA ALA A 92 -18.48 -3.89 -12.03
C ALA A 92 -18.48 -5.41 -12.28
N CYS A 93 -18.44 -6.23 -11.22
CA CYS A 93 -18.41 -7.69 -11.36
C CYS A 93 -19.33 -8.43 -10.38
N ASP A 94 -20.17 -7.68 -9.64
CA ASP A 94 -21.20 -8.15 -8.71
C ASP A 94 -20.72 -9.04 -7.55
N ILE A 95 -19.41 -9.17 -7.33
CA ILE A 95 -18.89 -9.92 -6.19
C ILE A 95 -19.14 -9.19 -4.87
N GLU A 96 -19.41 -9.98 -3.84
CA GLU A 96 -19.62 -9.54 -2.47
C GLU A 96 -18.43 -9.96 -1.60
N PHE A 97 -17.81 -9.00 -0.93
CA PHE A 97 -16.61 -9.22 -0.14
C PHE A 97 -16.60 -8.35 1.12
N CYS A 98 -15.78 -8.75 2.08
CA CYS A 98 -15.55 -8.02 3.32
C CYS A 98 -14.54 -6.88 3.09
N SER A 99 -14.88 -5.68 3.55
CA SER A 99 -14.02 -4.49 3.45
C SER A 99 -12.68 -4.66 4.19
N ALA A 100 -12.61 -5.51 5.23
CA ALA A 100 -11.42 -5.69 6.05
C ALA A 100 -10.47 -6.78 5.52
N CYS A 101 -10.95 -8.02 5.32
CA CYS A 101 -10.11 -9.15 4.90
C CYS A 101 -10.06 -9.38 3.39
N LYS A 102 -10.94 -8.74 2.61
CA LYS A 102 -11.10 -8.96 1.15
C LYS A 102 -11.58 -10.35 0.72
N SER A 103 -11.91 -11.21 1.67
CA SER A 103 -12.58 -12.51 1.43
C SER A 103 -14.09 -12.35 1.29
N ASN A 104 -14.80 -13.44 0.95
CA ASN A 104 -16.26 -13.45 0.85
C ASN A 104 -16.92 -12.89 2.12
N TRP A 105 -18.05 -12.22 1.96
CA TRP A 105 -18.77 -11.66 3.10
C TRP A 105 -19.18 -12.73 4.11
N HIS A 106 -18.86 -12.48 5.38
CA HIS A 106 -19.06 -13.43 6.48
C HIS A 106 -19.76 -12.75 7.68
N PRO A 107 -21.10 -12.64 7.66
CA PRO A 107 -21.83 -11.92 8.70
C PRO A 107 -21.68 -12.61 10.06
N GLY A 108 -21.33 -11.85 11.10
CA GLY A 108 -21.23 -12.34 12.48
C GLY A 108 -19.99 -13.21 12.78
N GLN A 109 -19.10 -13.42 11.80
CA GLN A 109 -17.81 -14.06 12.00
C GLN A 109 -16.70 -13.00 11.96
N GLY A 110 -15.75 -13.06 12.89
CA GLY A 110 -14.55 -12.22 12.82
C GLY A 110 -13.72 -12.56 11.57
N CYS A 111 -13.01 -11.57 11.02
CA CYS A 111 -12.12 -11.80 9.88
C CYS A 111 -11.04 -12.83 10.26
N GLN A 112 -11.08 -14.00 9.65
CA GLN A 112 -10.21 -15.13 9.99
C GLN A 112 -8.76 -14.94 9.48
N GLU A 113 -8.56 -14.08 8.48
CA GLU A 113 -7.29 -13.84 7.77
C GLU A 113 -6.39 -12.76 8.37
N ASN A 114 -6.40 -12.59 9.70
CA ASN A 114 -5.35 -11.85 10.40
C ASN A 114 -4.12 -12.74 10.71
N MET A 115 -3.89 -13.78 9.90
CA MET A 115 -2.66 -14.57 9.96
C MET A 115 -1.59 -13.89 9.10
N PRO A 116 -0.37 -13.68 9.62
CA PRO A 116 0.75 -13.27 8.77
C PRO A 116 0.90 -14.32 7.66
N ILE A 117 0.95 -13.84 6.40
CA ILE A 117 1.20 -14.68 5.24
C ILE A 117 2.60 -15.28 5.43
N SER A 118 2.67 -16.51 5.90
CA SER A 118 3.84 -17.36 5.75
C SER A 118 3.97 -17.67 4.26
N PHE A 119 4.80 -16.90 3.56
CA PHE A 119 5.18 -17.18 2.17
C PHE A 119 6.08 -18.44 2.13
N LEU A 120 5.51 -19.63 2.33
CA LEU A 120 6.12 -20.89 1.91
C LEU A 120 5.04 -21.85 1.42
N PRO A 121 5.08 -22.32 0.15
CA PRO A 121 4.24 -23.40 -0.30
C PRO A 121 4.88 -24.72 0.15
N GLY A 122 4.40 -25.27 1.26
CA GLY A 122 4.80 -26.60 1.68
C GLY A 122 4.61 -26.85 3.17
N GLU A 123 3.76 -27.84 3.46
CA GLU A 123 3.90 -28.74 4.60
C GLU A 123 3.28 -28.28 5.94
N THR A 124 2.03 -28.72 6.12
CA THR A 124 1.53 -29.46 7.29
C THR A 124 1.85 -28.93 8.70
N SER A 125 0.77 -28.56 9.41
CA SER A 125 0.53 -28.84 10.84
C SER A 125 1.73 -28.74 11.78
N SER A 126 1.82 -27.63 12.51
CA SER A 126 2.01 -27.57 13.98
C SER A 126 2.31 -26.13 14.38
N GLY A 127 1.77 -25.72 15.51
CA GLY A 127 1.89 -24.36 16.00
C GLY A 127 3.34 -23.95 16.21
N PHE A 128 3.76 -22.90 15.50
CA PHE A 128 4.94 -22.13 15.84
C PHE A 128 4.51 -20.67 15.93
N LYS A 129 4.33 -20.19 17.18
CA LYS A 129 4.38 -18.77 17.49
C LYS A 129 5.85 -18.37 17.32
N MET A 130 6.25 -17.99 16.10
CA MET A 130 7.52 -17.32 15.92
C MET A 130 7.39 -15.95 16.57
N GLU A 131 8.32 -15.59 17.44
CA GLU A 131 8.28 -14.30 18.13
C GLU A 131 8.28 -13.18 17.08
N GLU A 132 7.21 -12.39 17.09
CA GLU A 132 6.84 -11.38 16.07
C GLU A 132 7.89 -10.24 15.96
N ASP A 133 8.85 -10.21 16.87
CA ASP A 133 9.82 -9.13 17.05
C ASP A 133 10.81 -9.04 15.89
N ASP A 134 11.29 -10.16 15.37
CA ASP A 134 12.34 -10.24 14.33
C ASP A 134 11.83 -10.68 12.94
N ALA A 135 10.51 -10.66 12.73
CA ALA A 135 9.96 -10.93 11.40
C ALA A 135 10.55 -9.95 10.37
N PRO A 136 11.08 -10.40 9.21
CA PRO A 136 11.72 -9.53 8.22
C PRO A 136 10.74 -8.59 7.51
N ILE A 137 9.44 -8.89 7.58
CA ILE A 137 8.36 -8.14 6.92
C ILE A 137 7.25 -7.85 7.95
N LYS A 138 6.85 -6.58 8.08
CA LYS A 138 5.71 -6.14 8.92
C LYS A 138 4.78 -5.21 8.14
N ARG A 139 3.58 -4.96 8.66
CA ARG A 139 2.61 -4.02 8.06
C ARG A 139 2.77 -2.62 8.65
N CYS A 140 2.73 -1.59 7.82
CA CYS A 140 2.71 -0.19 8.26
C CYS A 140 1.55 0.05 9.24
N PRO A 141 1.74 0.67 10.43
CA PRO A 141 0.65 0.90 11.37
C PRO A 141 -0.45 1.81 10.79
N LYS A 142 -0.09 2.74 9.89
CA LYS A 142 -1.00 3.70 9.27
C LYS A 142 -1.73 3.17 8.04
N CYS A 143 -1.00 2.68 7.03
CA CYS A 143 -1.60 2.26 5.74
C CYS A 143 -1.62 0.76 5.48
N LYS A 144 -1.15 -0.06 6.45
CA LYS A 144 -1.15 -1.53 6.43
C LYS A 144 -0.42 -2.21 5.26
N VAL A 145 0.28 -1.46 4.41
CA VAL A 145 1.16 -2.04 3.38
C VAL A 145 2.29 -2.83 4.03
N TYR A 146 2.72 -3.90 3.38
CA TYR A 146 3.88 -4.67 3.81
C TYR A 146 5.17 -3.86 3.58
N ILE A 147 6.03 -3.87 4.58
CA ILE A 147 7.33 -3.19 4.62
C ILE A 147 8.36 -4.22 5.06
N GLU A 148 9.48 -4.27 4.35
CA GLU A 148 10.67 -5.04 4.70
C GLU A 148 11.60 -4.20 5.58
N ARG A 149 12.24 -4.82 6.57
CA ARG A 149 13.19 -4.18 7.47
C ARG A 149 14.45 -3.74 6.72
N ASP A 150 14.81 -2.47 6.83
CA ASP A 150 16.16 -2.00 6.51
C ASP A 150 17.09 -2.27 7.70
N GLU A 151 18.19 -2.99 7.47
CA GLU A 151 19.14 -3.31 8.55
C GLU A 151 19.71 -2.03 9.19
N GLY A 152 19.76 -2.01 10.54
CA GLY A 152 20.53 -1.01 11.30
C GLY A 152 19.75 -0.03 12.19
N CYS A 153 18.44 0.19 11.98
CA CYS A 153 17.65 1.08 12.85
C CYS A 153 16.24 0.53 13.16
N ALA A 154 15.73 0.82 14.36
CA ALA A 154 14.35 0.51 14.74
C ALA A 154 13.35 1.54 14.20
N GLN A 155 13.79 2.76 13.91
CA GLN A 155 12.93 3.78 13.30
C GLN A 155 12.83 3.51 11.81
N MET A 156 11.62 3.26 11.33
CA MET A 156 11.33 3.02 9.93
C MET A 156 10.39 4.08 9.38
N MET A 157 10.52 4.35 8.08
CA MET A 157 9.61 5.23 7.35
C MET A 157 8.90 4.41 6.27
N CYS A 158 7.57 4.37 6.32
CA CYS A 158 6.78 3.70 5.30
C CYS A 158 7.02 4.37 3.94
N LYS A 159 7.64 3.65 2.98
CA LYS A 159 7.88 4.18 1.63
C LYS A 159 6.59 4.65 0.94
N ASN A 160 5.47 3.98 1.24
CA ASN A 160 4.14 4.36 0.75
C ASN A 160 3.63 5.63 1.45
N CYS A 161 3.17 5.59 2.70
CA CYS A 161 2.50 6.72 3.34
C CYS A 161 3.42 7.74 4.03
N LYS A 162 4.74 7.54 3.98
CA LYS A 162 5.80 8.35 4.61
C LYS A 162 5.70 8.51 6.13
N HIS A 163 4.83 7.72 6.78
CA HIS A 163 4.73 7.68 8.23
C HIS A 163 5.98 7.07 8.86
N ALA A 164 6.56 7.78 9.83
CA ALA A 164 7.65 7.28 10.65
C ALA A 164 7.10 6.52 11.86
N PHE A 165 7.62 5.33 12.12
CA PHE A 165 7.18 4.49 13.22
C PHE A 165 8.32 3.57 13.71
N CYS A 166 8.21 3.06 14.93
CA CYS A 166 9.15 2.09 15.47
C CYS A 166 8.81 0.67 14.99
N TRP A 167 9.79 -0.08 14.49
CA TRP A 167 9.62 -1.45 13.98
C TRP A 167 9.17 -2.44 15.06
N TYR A 168 9.60 -2.22 16.30
CA TYR A 168 9.33 -3.12 17.41
C TYR A 168 7.95 -2.87 18.02
N CYS A 169 7.62 -1.62 18.35
CA CYS A 169 6.32 -1.30 18.98
C CYS A 169 5.22 -0.87 18.01
N LEU A 170 5.53 -0.63 16.73
CA LEU A 170 4.60 -0.12 15.71
C LEU A 170 3.94 1.22 16.08
N GLU A 171 4.50 1.94 17.05
CA GLU A 171 4.05 3.28 17.44
C GLU A 171 4.59 4.34 16.51
N SER A 172 3.77 5.38 16.31
CA SER A 172 4.12 6.58 15.57
C SER A 172 5.31 7.29 16.20
N LEU A 173 6.28 7.68 15.38
CA LEU A 173 7.43 8.51 15.77
C LEU A 173 7.36 9.93 15.19
N ASP A 174 6.20 10.31 14.64
CA ASP A 174 5.84 11.70 14.30
C ASP A 174 5.91 12.63 15.52
#